data_AF-A0A374P599-F1
#
_entry.id   AF-A0A374P599-F1
#
_cell.length_a   1.000
_cell.length_b   1.000
_cell.length_c   1.000
_cell.angle_alpha   90.00
_cell.angle_beta   90.00
_cell.angle_gamma   90.00
#
_symmetry.space_group_name_H-M   'P 1'
#
loop_
_entity.id
_entity.type
_entity.pdbx_description
1 polymer ?
#
loop_
_entity_poly.entity_id
_entity_poly.type
_entity_poly.pdbx_seq_one_letter_code
_entity_poly.pdbx_strand_id
1 'polypeptide(L)'
;MCNRKTHLTDEKIPLTAFGETNPKGWYTMTSEGRKNMKIIIEPGDMEEPEVIIRGRSGSEEVRQLLELLGGAGGISQIPLYAEEKEYFFRPEEISYFLTEGGKVSAYLESGVYEAKGRLYELARQLRHRGFIQISKSTVINAAMVAFVEVEFSGNYTAFLKDGKTKLLISRNYMKDFRKYIMEGR
;
A
#
# COMPACT_ATOMS: atom_id res chain seq x y z
N MET A 1 -41.55 -31.30 24.10
CA MET A 1 -42.05 -31.00 22.74
C MET A 1 -41.83 -29.52 22.44
N CYS A 2 -41.41 -29.23 21.21
CA CYS A 2 -41.36 -27.90 20.56
C CYS A 2 -40.18 -26.97 20.97
N ASN A 3 -39.55 -26.22 20.07
CA ASN A 3 -38.92 -26.54 18.78
C ASN A 3 -37.82 -25.47 18.61
N ARG A 4 -36.63 -25.84 18.10
CA ARG A 4 -35.55 -24.89 17.78
C ARG A 4 -35.87 -24.19 16.46
N LYS A 5 -35.74 -22.87 16.42
CA LYS A 5 -35.29 -22.12 15.24
C LYS A 5 -34.41 -20.96 15.70
N THR A 6 -33.10 -21.14 15.53
CA THR A 6 -32.09 -20.07 15.58
C THR A 6 -32.15 -19.31 14.27
N HIS A 7 -32.56 -18.05 14.30
CA HIS A 7 -32.31 -17.09 13.23
C HIS A 7 -31.14 -16.21 13.66
N LEU A 8 -30.03 -16.30 12.92
CA LEU A 8 -28.97 -15.29 12.93
C LEU A 8 -29.56 -14.01 12.35
N THR A 9 -29.62 -12.94 13.15
CA THR A 9 -29.91 -11.60 12.68
C THR A 9 -28.60 -10.84 12.62
N ASP A 10 -28.25 -10.40 11.40
CA ASP A 10 -27.15 -9.48 11.10
C ASP A 10 -27.05 -8.36 12.14
N GLU A 11 -25.99 -8.38 12.94
CA GLU A 11 -25.60 -7.24 13.75
C GLU A 11 -25.11 -6.13 12.82
N LYS A 12 -26.04 -5.22 12.52
CA LYS A 12 -25.74 -3.93 11.88
C LYS A 12 -24.83 -3.12 12.81
N ILE A 13 -23.59 -2.90 12.37
CA ILE A 13 -22.67 -1.94 12.98
C ILE A 13 -23.31 -0.54 12.87
N PRO A 14 -23.50 0.22 13.97
CA PRO A 14 -24.23 1.48 13.93
C PRO A 14 -23.40 2.58 13.25
N LEU A 15 -23.93 3.10 12.13
CA LEU A 15 -23.44 4.29 11.41
C LEU A 15 -23.74 5.57 12.21
N THR A 16 -22.97 5.90 13.25
CA THR A 16 -23.11 7.18 13.98
C THR A 16 -22.02 8.21 13.67
N ALA A 17 -21.29 8.05 12.55
CA ALA A 17 -20.34 9.06 12.06
C ALA A 17 -20.74 9.69 10.72
N PHE A 18 -21.97 9.46 10.25
CA PHE A 18 -22.45 9.94 8.96
C PHE A 18 -23.52 11.01 9.18
N GLY A 19 -23.28 12.21 8.67
CA GLY A 19 -24.23 13.33 8.73
C GLY A 19 -25.58 13.02 8.07
N GLU A 20 -26.57 13.82 8.42
CA GLU A 20 -28.01 13.65 8.15
C GLU A 20 -28.36 13.10 6.76
N THR A 21 -29.20 12.06 6.74
CA THR A 21 -29.73 11.42 5.54
C THR A 21 -30.93 12.21 4.98
N ASN A 22 -30.91 12.54 3.68
CA ASN A 22 -32.11 12.97 2.92
C ASN A 22 -32.71 11.74 2.20
N PRO A 23 -34.01 11.68 1.82
CA PRO A 23 -34.65 10.45 1.31
C PRO A 23 -34.18 10.00 -0.08
N LYS A 24 -33.12 10.61 -0.63
CA LYS A 24 -32.39 10.19 -1.82
C LYS A 24 -31.06 9.47 -1.51
N GLY A 25 -30.72 9.25 -0.24
CA GLY A 25 -29.54 8.45 0.17
C GLY A 25 -28.18 9.13 -0.03
N TRP A 26 -28.15 10.46 -0.15
CA TRP A 26 -26.89 11.20 -0.35
C TRP A 26 -26.13 11.37 0.96
N TYR A 27 -24.86 10.98 0.97
CA TYR A 27 -23.93 11.27 2.06
C TYR A 27 -23.00 12.40 1.63
N THR A 28 -22.88 13.43 2.47
CA THR A 28 -21.83 14.44 2.33
C THR A 28 -20.98 14.41 3.60
N MET A 29 -19.70 14.08 3.46
CA MET A 29 -18.76 14.11 4.57
C MET A 29 -17.69 15.16 4.27
N THR A 30 -17.63 16.19 5.10
CA THR A 30 -16.54 17.18 5.11
C THR A 30 -15.64 16.86 6.29
N SER A 31 -14.42 16.38 6.05
CA SER A 31 -13.47 16.15 7.14
C SER A 31 -12.88 17.49 7.60
N GLU A 32 -13.11 17.86 8.86
CA GLU A 32 -12.39 18.97 9.49
C GLU A 32 -10.88 18.64 9.52
N GLY A 33 -10.10 19.34 8.71
CA GLY A 33 -8.65 19.13 8.55
C GLY A 33 -8.19 19.02 7.09
N ARG A 34 -9.04 18.51 6.19
CA ARG A 34 -8.86 18.58 4.72
C ARG A 34 -9.96 19.45 4.16
N LYS A 35 -9.77 20.77 4.13
CA LYS A 35 -10.60 21.65 3.32
C LYS A 35 -10.58 21.12 1.87
N ASN A 36 -11.76 20.83 1.31
CA ASN A 36 -12.06 20.66 -0.13
C ASN A 36 -12.27 19.24 -0.69
N MET A 37 -12.78 18.26 0.08
CA MET A 37 -13.29 17.03 -0.53
C MET A 37 -14.79 16.88 -0.29
N LYS A 38 -15.56 16.80 -1.37
CA LYS A 38 -16.98 16.45 -1.36
C LYS A 38 -17.12 15.06 -1.98
N ILE A 39 -17.46 14.08 -1.16
CA ILE A 39 -17.79 12.72 -1.63
C ILE A 39 -19.31 12.67 -1.80
N ILE A 40 -19.77 12.16 -2.94
CA ILE A 40 -21.18 11.95 -3.24
C ILE A 40 -21.33 10.46 -3.56
N ILE A 41 -22.23 9.79 -2.86
CA ILE A 41 -22.60 8.39 -3.12
C ILE A 41 -24.05 8.42 -3.56
N GLU A 42 -24.31 7.92 -4.76
CA GLU A 42 -25.65 7.85 -5.35
C GLU A 42 -26.01 6.37 -5.56
N PRO A 43 -27.22 5.92 -5.19
CA PRO A 43 -27.67 4.59 -5.57
C PRO A 43 -27.82 4.54 -7.09
N GLY A 44 -27.09 3.60 -7.72
CA GLY A 44 -27.22 3.33 -9.15
C GLY A 44 -28.03 2.07 -9.40
N ASP A 45 -28.71 2.02 -10.54
CA ASP A 45 -29.41 0.82 -11.03
C ASP A 45 -28.47 -0.12 -11.83
N MET A 46 -27.16 0.18 -11.80
CA MET A 46 -26.13 -0.56 -12.52
C MET A 46 -25.62 -1.74 -11.69
N GLU A 47 -25.28 -2.83 -12.40
CA GLU A 47 -24.69 -4.03 -11.79
C GLU A 47 -23.23 -3.82 -11.36
N GLU A 48 -22.49 -2.97 -12.09
CA GLU A 48 -21.13 -2.59 -11.75
C GLU A 48 -21.05 -1.19 -11.12
N PRO A 49 -20.27 -1.00 -10.05
CA PRO A 49 -20.10 0.31 -9.42
C PRO A 49 -19.28 1.26 -10.30
N GLU A 50 -19.80 2.47 -10.53
CA GLU A 50 -19.09 3.56 -11.21
C GLU A 50 -18.48 4.55 -10.21
N VAL A 51 -17.27 5.04 -10.48
CA VAL A 51 -16.63 6.11 -9.71
C VAL A 51 -16.30 7.29 -10.61
N ILE A 52 -16.95 8.45 -10.38
CA ILE A 52 -16.69 9.70 -11.12
C ILE A 52 -15.90 10.68 -10.25
N ILE A 53 -14.66 10.98 -10.65
CA ILE A 53 -13.79 11.96 -9.97
C ILE A 53 -13.87 13.29 -10.72
N ARG A 54 -14.42 14.33 -10.07
CA ARG A 54 -14.50 15.70 -10.63
C ARG A 54 -13.51 16.61 -9.90
N GLY A 55 -12.56 17.19 -10.64
CA GLY A 55 -11.57 18.11 -10.10
C GLY A 55 -10.80 18.85 -11.21
N ARG A 56 -9.90 19.77 -10.83
CA ARG A 56 -9.03 20.45 -11.79
C ARG A 56 -8.06 19.43 -12.40
N SER A 57 -7.99 19.37 -13.73
CA SER A 57 -7.05 18.47 -14.42
C SER A 57 -5.62 18.70 -13.94
N GLY A 58 -4.96 17.61 -13.50
CA GLY A 58 -3.59 17.62 -13.02
C GLY A 58 -3.39 18.10 -11.56
N SER A 59 -4.46 18.27 -10.78
CA SER A 59 -4.35 18.57 -9.34
C SER A 59 -3.78 17.40 -8.57
N GLU A 60 -3.05 17.71 -7.50
CA GLU A 60 -2.43 16.71 -6.62
C GLU A 60 -3.50 15.88 -5.89
N GLU A 61 -4.63 16.50 -5.54
CA GLU A 61 -5.76 15.85 -4.88
C GLU A 61 -6.41 14.79 -5.79
N VAL A 62 -6.57 15.09 -7.09
CA VAL A 62 -7.09 14.12 -8.07
C VAL A 62 -6.10 12.96 -8.26
N ARG A 63 -4.79 13.24 -8.29
CA ARG A 63 -3.75 12.20 -8.34
C ARG A 63 -3.81 11.28 -7.13
N GLN A 64 -3.92 11.84 -5.92
CA GLN A 64 -4.04 11.05 -4.68
C GLN A 64 -5.31 10.18 -4.67
N LEU A 65 -6.45 10.70 -5.12
CA LEU A 65 -7.69 9.93 -5.27
C LEU A 65 -7.53 8.77 -6.26
N LEU A 66 -6.87 8.99 -7.40
CA LEU A 66 -6.57 7.94 -8.38
C LEU A 66 -5.64 6.87 -7.80
N GLU A 67 -4.65 7.25 -6.99
CA GLU A 67 -3.76 6.28 -6.31
C GLU A 67 -4.52 5.45 -5.27
N LEU A 68 -5.41 6.05 -4.50
CA LEU A 68 -6.25 5.36 -3.51
C LEU A 68 -7.21 4.37 -4.17
N LEU A 69 -7.87 4.79 -5.25
CA LEU A 69 -8.80 3.93 -6.01
C LEU A 69 -8.05 2.86 -6.79
N GLY A 70 -6.88 3.18 -7.34
CA GLY A 70 -5.95 2.21 -7.92
C GLY A 70 -5.41 1.21 -6.88
N GLY A 71 -5.40 1.59 -5.60
CA GLY A 71 -5.09 0.72 -4.47
C GLY A 71 -6.21 -0.25 -4.07
N ALA A 72 -7.47 0.08 -4.38
CA ALA A 72 -8.63 -0.78 -4.11
C ALA A 72 -8.71 -1.98 -5.09
N GLY A 73 -8.09 -1.87 -6.26
CA GLY A 73 -7.79 -2.97 -7.19
C GLY A 73 -6.31 -3.38 -7.19
N GLY A 74 -5.58 -3.08 -6.10
CA GLY A 74 -4.13 -3.24 -6.05
C GLY A 74 -3.68 -4.68 -6.29
N ILE A 75 -2.48 -4.84 -6.86
CA ILE A 75 -1.81 -6.12 -7.08
C ILE A 75 -1.90 -6.96 -5.80
N SER A 76 -2.83 -7.92 -5.77
CA SER A 76 -3.03 -8.80 -4.62
C SER A 76 -1.86 -9.79 -4.49
N GLN A 77 -1.26 -10.14 -5.62
CA GLN A 77 -0.09 -11.01 -5.71
C GLN A 77 0.87 -10.54 -6.80
N ILE A 78 2.16 -10.57 -6.49
CA ILE A 78 3.26 -10.24 -7.39
C ILE A 78 3.78 -11.56 -8.00
N PRO A 79 3.85 -11.66 -9.34
CA PRO A 79 4.51 -12.78 -10.00
C PRO A 79 6.03 -12.69 -9.82
N LEU A 80 6.61 -13.76 -9.29
CA LEU A 80 8.05 -13.94 -9.09
C LEU A 80 8.49 -15.27 -9.68
N TYR A 81 9.76 -15.39 -10.08
CA TYR A 81 10.24 -16.51 -10.91
C TYR A 81 11.42 -17.24 -10.27
N ALA A 82 11.38 -18.57 -10.27
CA ALA A 82 12.48 -19.43 -9.88
C ALA A 82 12.36 -20.80 -10.58
N GLU A 83 13.47 -21.40 -10.99
CA GLU A 83 13.49 -22.74 -11.62
C GLU A 83 12.49 -22.90 -12.78
N GLU A 84 12.42 -21.90 -13.67
CA GLU A 84 11.47 -21.85 -14.81
C GLU A 84 9.97 -21.86 -14.43
N LYS A 85 9.66 -21.67 -13.15
CA LYS A 85 8.29 -21.56 -12.62
C LYS A 85 7.96 -20.14 -12.21
N GLU A 86 6.67 -19.82 -12.27
CA GLU A 86 6.09 -18.58 -11.78
C GLU A 86 5.36 -18.84 -10.46
N TYR A 87 5.60 -17.98 -9.48
CA TYR A 87 5.06 -18.02 -8.13
C TYR A 87 4.36 -16.69 -7.83
N PHE A 88 3.24 -16.74 -7.11
CA PHE A 88 2.43 -15.57 -6.81
C PHE A 88 2.45 -15.29 -5.31
N PHE A 89 3.09 -14.20 -4.92
CA PHE A 89 3.25 -13.82 -3.50
C PHE A 89 2.54 -12.53 -3.19
N ARG A 90 1.93 -12.40 -2.02
CA ARG A 90 1.40 -11.11 -1.61
C ARG A 90 2.56 -10.14 -1.33
N PRO A 91 2.40 -8.82 -1.61
CA PRO A 91 3.45 -7.84 -1.34
C PRO A 91 3.95 -7.90 0.12
N GLU A 92 3.09 -8.21 1.07
CA GLU A 92 3.42 -8.28 2.49
C GLU A 92 4.38 -9.43 2.84
N GLU A 93 4.52 -10.44 1.97
CA GLU A 93 5.46 -11.56 2.14
C GLU A 93 6.88 -11.19 1.71
N ILE A 94 7.04 -10.08 0.97
CA ILE A 94 8.32 -9.64 0.43
C ILE A 94 8.98 -8.66 1.39
N SER A 95 10.22 -8.97 1.76
CA SER A 95 11.03 -8.15 2.67
C SER A 95 11.71 -6.99 1.94
N TYR A 96 12.32 -7.27 0.79
CA TYR A 96 12.94 -6.25 -0.05
C TYR A 96 13.18 -6.79 -1.46
N PHE A 97 13.39 -5.86 -2.39
CA PHE A 97 13.94 -6.11 -3.71
C PHE A 97 15.37 -5.59 -3.77
N LEU A 98 16.23 -6.33 -4.47
CA LEU A 98 17.62 -5.96 -4.74
C LEU A 98 17.87 -6.09 -6.24
N THR A 99 18.62 -5.15 -6.83
CA THR A 99 19.11 -5.31 -8.20
C THR A 99 20.62 -5.42 -8.25
N GLU A 100 21.09 -6.49 -8.91
CA GLU A 100 22.49 -6.80 -9.13
C GLU A 100 22.62 -7.40 -10.54
N GLY A 101 23.64 -6.99 -11.29
CA GLY A 101 23.88 -7.52 -12.64
C GLY A 101 22.72 -7.30 -13.62
N GLY A 102 21.89 -6.27 -13.41
CA GLY A 102 20.73 -5.96 -14.27
C GLY A 102 19.49 -6.82 -14.00
N LYS A 103 19.55 -7.75 -13.03
CA LYS A 103 18.40 -8.53 -12.58
C LYS A 103 17.83 -7.93 -11.30
N VAL A 104 16.54 -8.13 -11.06
CA VAL A 104 15.89 -7.77 -9.80
C VAL A 104 15.49 -9.04 -9.09
N SER A 105 15.90 -9.18 -7.83
CA SER A 105 15.56 -10.30 -6.96
C SER A 105 14.70 -9.83 -5.80
N ALA A 106 13.61 -10.53 -5.54
CA ALA A 106 12.77 -10.37 -4.37
C ALA A 106 13.24 -11.34 -3.27
N TYR A 107 13.42 -10.81 -2.06
CA TYR A 107 13.81 -11.58 -0.88
C TYR A 107 12.60 -11.77 0.03
N LEU A 108 12.27 -13.03 0.28
CA LEU A 108 11.18 -13.48 1.13
C LEU A 108 11.74 -14.44 2.19
N GLU A 109 10.94 -14.77 3.20
CA GLU A 109 11.29 -15.82 4.16
C GLU A 109 11.42 -17.20 3.47
N SER A 110 10.60 -17.44 2.45
CA SER A 110 10.57 -18.68 1.67
C SER A 110 11.73 -18.84 0.68
N GLY A 111 12.53 -17.79 0.45
CA GLY A 111 13.66 -17.83 -0.48
C GLY A 111 13.81 -16.55 -1.31
N VAL A 112 14.58 -16.68 -2.40
CA VAL A 112 14.89 -15.59 -3.32
C VAL A 112 14.34 -15.93 -4.69
N TYR A 113 13.64 -14.97 -5.29
CA TYR A 113 12.96 -15.15 -6.57
C TYR A 113 13.25 -13.96 -7.49
N GLU A 114 13.30 -14.18 -8.79
CA GLU A 114 13.49 -13.12 -9.78
C GLU A 114 12.17 -12.34 -9.97
N ALA A 115 12.25 -11.01 -9.98
CA ALA A 115 11.13 -10.12 -10.30
C ALA A 115 11.34 -9.51 -11.69
N LYS A 116 10.27 -9.47 -12.49
CA LYS A 116 10.30 -8.78 -13.78
C LYS A 116 10.17 -7.26 -13.60
N GLY A 117 10.77 -6.51 -14.52
CA GLY A 117 10.72 -5.05 -14.55
C GLY A 117 11.92 -4.41 -13.84
N ARG A 118 11.94 -3.07 -13.85
CA ARG A 118 13.03 -2.31 -13.21
C ARG A 118 12.72 -2.02 -11.76
N LEU A 119 13.76 -1.98 -10.92
CA LEU A 119 13.61 -1.72 -9.49
C LEU A 119 12.80 -0.46 -9.16
N TYR A 120 13.00 0.65 -9.91
CA TYR A 120 12.24 1.89 -9.67
C TYR A 120 10.75 1.77 -10.04
N GLU A 121 10.40 0.89 -10.98
CA GLU A 121 9.02 0.65 -11.39
C GLU A 121 8.29 -0.10 -10.29
N LEU A 122 8.94 -1.15 -9.76
CA LEU A 122 8.45 -1.89 -8.58
C LEU A 122 8.30 -0.96 -7.38
N ALA A 123 9.29 -0.10 -7.11
CA ALA A 123 9.22 0.88 -6.03
C ALA A 123 8.01 1.81 -6.16
N ARG A 124 7.74 2.31 -7.37
CA ARG A 124 6.58 3.19 -7.64
C ARG A 124 5.27 2.42 -7.52
N GLN A 125 5.17 1.25 -8.12
CA GLN A 125 3.95 0.43 -8.12
C GLN A 125 3.58 -0.01 -6.71
N LEU A 126 4.55 -0.38 -5.89
CA LEU A 126 4.35 -0.95 -4.56
C LEU A 126 4.48 0.10 -3.45
N ARG A 127 4.64 1.38 -3.80
CA ARG A 127 4.82 2.46 -2.82
C ARG A 127 3.69 2.50 -1.78
N HIS A 128 2.45 2.41 -2.25
CA HIS A 128 1.25 2.38 -1.40
C HIS A 128 1.17 1.13 -0.49
N ARG A 129 1.94 0.08 -0.79
CA ARG A 129 2.03 -1.16 0.00
C ARG A 129 3.19 -1.17 1.01
N GLY A 130 3.90 -0.06 1.19
CA GLY A 130 5.03 -0.01 2.13
C GLY A 130 6.40 -0.11 1.50
N PHE A 131 6.51 -0.18 0.17
CA PHE A 131 7.81 -0.33 -0.49
C PHE A 131 8.49 1.03 -0.71
N ILE A 132 9.70 1.17 -0.18
CA ILE A 132 10.49 2.40 -0.23
C ILE A 132 11.84 2.10 -0.85
N GLN A 133 12.24 2.88 -1.83
CA GLN A 133 13.61 2.80 -2.34
C GLN A 133 14.58 3.42 -1.32
N ILE A 134 15.57 2.64 -0.87
CA ILE A 134 16.55 3.07 0.15
C ILE A 134 17.97 3.22 -0.40
N SER A 135 18.22 2.70 -1.60
CA SER A 135 19.47 2.88 -2.33
C SER A 135 19.19 2.82 -3.83
N LYS A 136 20.21 3.05 -4.66
CA LYS A 136 20.10 2.83 -6.11
C LYS A 136 19.72 1.40 -6.47
N SER A 137 20.10 0.43 -5.62
CA SER A 137 19.93 -0.99 -5.87
C SER A 137 18.90 -1.67 -4.97
N THR A 138 18.28 -0.98 -4.00
CA THR A 138 17.45 -1.63 -2.99
C THR A 138 16.13 -0.92 -2.75
N VAL A 139 15.04 -1.69 -2.72
CA VAL A 139 13.70 -1.26 -2.31
C VAL A 139 13.25 -2.14 -1.15
N ILE A 140 12.96 -1.56 0.00
CA ILE A 140 12.61 -2.28 1.23
C ILE A 140 11.11 -2.19 1.51
N ASN A 141 10.53 -3.25 2.06
CA ASN A 141 9.23 -3.17 2.71
C ASN A 141 9.40 -2.56 4.10
N ALA A 142 8.89 -1.35 4.29
CA ALA A 142 8.94 -0.61 5.55
C ALA A 142 8.39 -1.40 6.74
N ALA A 143 7.39 -2.26 6.52
CA ALA A 143 6.80 -3.08 7.58
C ALA A 143 7.78 -4.14 8.13
N MET A 144 8.84 -4.47 7.37
CA MET A 144 9.87 -5.43 7.77
C MET A 144 11.05 -4.80 8.50
N VAL A 145 11.10 -3.47 8.60
CA VAL A 145 12.14 -2.77 9.36
C VAL A 145 11.86 -2.90 10.86
N ALA A 146 12.85 -3.34 11.62
CA ALA A 146 12.84 -3.36 13.08
C ALA A 146 13.32 -2.02 13.64
N PHE A 147 14.49 -1.55 13.20
CA PHE A 147 15.05 -0.25 13.57
C PHE A 147 16.08 0.22 12.54
N VAL A 148 16.50 1.48 12.66
CA VAL A 148 17.53 2.10 11.82
C VAL A 148 18.63 2.67 12.71
N GLU A 149 19.88 2.40 12.37
CA GLU A 149 21.06 2.94 13.05
C GLU A 149 21.82 3.90 12.14
N VAL A 150 22.51 4.88 12.72
CA VAL A 150 23.40 5.80 11.99
C VAL A 150 24.80 5.23 12.00
N GLU A 151 25.43 5.11 10.84
CA GLU A 151 26.83 4.74 10.74
C GLU A 151 27.76 5.94 10.88
N PHE A 152 29.01 5.70 11.28
CA PHE A 152 30.07 6.72 11.32
C PHE A 152 30.28 7.43 9.97
N SER A 153 29.95 6.78 8.85
CA SER A 153 30.02 7.32 7.49
C SER A 153 28.92 8.35 7.18
N GLY A 154 27.95 8.53 8.08
CA GLY A 154 26.76 9.35 7.88
C GLY A 154 25.69 8.68 7.01
N ASN A 155 25.89 7.42 6.60
CA ASN A 155 24.82 6.58 6.06
C ASN A 155 23.99 5.99 7.21
N TYR A 156 22.87 5.37 6.86
CA TYR A 156 22.00 4.70 7.81
C TYR A 156 21.90 3.23 7.45
N THR A 157 21.73 2.37 8.44
CA THR A 157 21.55 0.94 8.22
C THR A 157 20.21 0.50 8.80
N ALA A 158 19.37 -0.07 7.95
CA ALA A 158 18.10 -0.68 8.33
C ALA A 158 18.34 -2.11 8.78
N PHE A 159 17.85 -2.44 9.97
CA PHE A 159 17.83 -3.79 10.51
C PHE A 159 16.43 -4.35 10.34
N LEU A 160 16.31 -5.53 9.73
CA LEU A 160 15.01 -6.16 9.50
C LEU A 160 14.59 -7.03 10.69
N LYS A 161 13.29 -7.32 10.76
CA LYS A 161 12.66 -8.13 11.82
C LYS A 161 13.14 -9.58 11.87
N ASP A 162 13.80 -10.06 10.83
CA ASP A 162 14.42 -11.40 10.81
C ASP A 162 15.70 -11.50 11.68
N GLY A 163 16.18 -10.39 12.23
CA GLY A 163 17.31 -10.32 13.15
C GLY A 163 18.69 -10.51 12.51
N LYS A 164 18.76 -10.82 11.21
CA LYS A 164 20.03 -11.10 10.50
C LYS A 164 20.27 -10.18 9.31
N THR A 165 19.21 -9.68 8.68
CA THR A 165 19.33 -8.87 7.47
C THR A 165 19.55 -7.40 7.81
N LYS A 166 20.57 -6.83 7.18
CA LYS A 166 20.96 -5.42 7.31
C LYS A 166 21.07 -4.80 5.92
N LEU A 167 20.43 -3.67 5.69
CA LEU A 167 20.41 -2.98 4.40
C LEU A 167 20.85 -1.53 4.55
N LEU A 168 21.80 -1.10 3.72
CA LEU A 168 22.29 0.28 3.71
C LEU A 168 21.25 1.22 3.09
N ILE A 169 20.85 2.24 3.83
CA ILE A 169 20.09 3.39 3.34
C ILE A 169 21.09 4.49 2.96
N SER A 170 21.14 4.78 1.66
CA SER A 170 21.97 5.87 1.14
C SER A 170 21.44 7.23 1.59
N ARG A 171 22.34 8.18 1.89
CA ARG A 171 21.99 9.54 2.33
C ARG A 171 20.90 10.23 1.49
N ASN A 172 20.97 10.07 0.17
CA ASN A 172 19.99 10.67 -0.77
C ASN A 172 18.57 10.12 -0.61
N TYR A 173 18.42 8.91 -0.08
CA TYR A 173 17.12 8.23 0.09
C TYR A 173 16.60 8.34 1.52
N MET A 174 17.45 8.69 2.49
CA MET A 174 17.04 8.79 3.90
C MET A 174 15.93 9.81 4.13
N LYS A 175 15.93 10.93 3.39
CA LYS A 175 14.88 11.95 3.49
C LYS A 175 13.52 11.38 3.12
N ASP A 176 13.44 10.65 2.01
CA ASP A 176 12.20 10.01 1.55
C ASP A 176 11.77 8.88 2.50
N PHE A 177 12.73 8.06 2.94
CA PHE A 177 12.47 7.00 3.91
C PHE A 177 11.87 7.54 5.22
N ARG A 178 12.49 8.57 5.83
CA ARG A 178 11.95 9.19 7.04
C ARG A 178 10.57 9.78 6.82
N LYS A 179 10.39 10.50 5.71
CA LYS A 179 9.09 11.09 5.37
C LYS A 179 8.00 10.02 5.35
N TYR A 180 8.25 8.91 4.67
CA TYR A 180 7.29 7.81 4.58
C TYR A 180 6.97 7.17 5.95
N ILE A 181 7.98 6.97 6.79
CA ILE A 181 7.80 6.34 8.11
C ILE A 181 7.12 7.29 9.11
N MET A 182 7.46 8.58 9.10
CA MET A 182 7.02 9.55 10.12
C MET A 182 5.70 10.26 9.78
N GLU A 183 5.43 10.53 8.51
CA GLU A 183 4.23 11.26 8.05
C GLU A 183 3.11 10.30 7.61
N GLY A 184 3.10 9.07 8.14
CA GLY A 184 2.37 7.91 7.61
C GLY A 184 0.95 8.16 7.06
N ARG A 185 0.72 7.58 5.86
CA ARG A 185 -0.54 7.31 5.13
C ARG A 185 -1.50 8.47 4.88
#